data_AF-A0A3M1NMK5-F1
#
_entry.id   AF-A0A3M1NMK5-F1
#
_cell.length_a   1.000
_cell.length_b   1.000
_cell.length_c   1.000
_cell.angle_alpha   90.00
_cell.angle_beta   90.00
_cell.angle_gamma   90.00
#
_symmetry.space_group_name_H-M   'P 1'
#
loop_
_entity.id
_entity.type
_entity.pdbx_description
1 polymer ?
#
loop_
_entity_poly.entity_id
_entity_poly.type
_entity_poly.pdbx_seq_one_letter_code
_entity_poly.pdbx_strand_id
1 'polypeptide(L)'
;MSEMSEKEVMHKVEEEGYIYIKTIIEVLGKPKEHVAETLKLVVQKAKENDKLIFVKEKSFEPKPQEKLFSAFTEMELLVKNADALMDFCVEFMPSSVEILEPPMLDFKNTALSNLLNEFLGRLHKADMISKGYNAANQLLRKNIKTLVKNIILVTLKYKPMPLKELTRMVGIDEKTLKPFVDELIKNKTIILDDNKYRLAK
;
A
#
# COMPACT_ATOMS: atom_id res chain seq x y z
N MET A 1 17.14 2.11 -30.24
CA MET A 1 17.44 3.53 -29.98
C MET A 1 18.76 3.58 -29.26
N SER A 2 19.73 4.30 -29.80
CA SER A 2 21.09 4.41 -29.27
C SER A 2 21.07 5.16 -27.94
N GLU A 3 21.82 4.65 -26.95
CA GLU A 3 22.11 5.38 -25.72
C GLU A 3 22.72 6.75 -26.07
N MET A 4 22.28 7.82 -25.38
CA MET A 4 22.91 9.12 -25.52
C MET A 4 24.35 9.07 -25.03
N SER A 5 25.26 9.74 -25.72
CA SER A 5 26.65 9.83 -25.27
C SER A 5 26.77 10.73 -24.05
N GLU A 6 27.76 10.47 -23.18
CA GLU A 6 28.01 11.28 -21.97
C GLU A 6 28.22 12.77 -22.31
N LYS A 7 28.84 13.07 -23.46
CA LYS A 7 29.06 14.46 -23.91
C LYS A 7 27.75 15.19 -24.22
N GLU A 8 26.78 14.52 -24.82
CA GLU A 8 25.47 15.10 -25.12
C GLU A 8 24.66 15.33 -23.83
N VAL A 9 24.76 14.40 -22.88
CA VAL A 9 24.13 14.54 -21.56
C VAL A 9 24.67 15.77 -20.83
N MET A 10 25.99 15.90 -20.73
CA MET A 10 26.61 17.04 -20.06
C MET A 10 26.31 18.37 -20.74
N HIS A 11 26.32 18.43 -22.08
CA HIS A 11 25.91 19.63 -22.81
C HIS A 11 24.49 20.07 -22.44
N LYS A 12 23.54 19.13 -22.33
CA LYS A 12 22.16 19.47 -21.92
C LYS A 12 22.06 19.95 -20.48
N VAL A 13 22.87 19.39 -19.58
CA VAL A 13 22.90 19.85 -18.19
C VAL A 13 23.49 21.25 -18.09
N GLU A 14 24.65 21.48 -18.71
CA GLU A 14 25.42 22.72 -18.58
C GLU A 14 24.82 23.89 -19.38
N GLU A 15 24.42 23.66 -20.64
CA GLU A 15 23.96 24.73 -21.54
C GLU A 15 22.44 24.92 -21.51
N GLU A 16 21.68 23.84 -21.31
CA GLU A 16 20.21 23.86 -21.36
C GLU A 16 19.56 23.76 -19.97
N GLY A 17 20.34 23.55 -18.90
CA GLY A 17 19.86 23.52 -17.51
C GLY A 17 19.06 22.27 -17.13
N TYR A 18 19.23 21.17 -17.87
CA TYR A 18 18.58 19.90 -17.52
C TYR A 18 19.17 19.30 -16.23
N ILE A 19 18.38 18.47 -15.58
CA ILE A 19 18.77 17.70 -14.40
C ILE A 19 18.94 16.26 -14.83
N TYR A 20 20.13 15.72 -14.66
CA TYR A 20 20.41 14.32 -14.92
C TYR A 20 20.11 13.48 -13.69
N ILE A 21 19.20 12.52 -13.81
CA ILE A 21 18.76 11.67 -12.71
C ILE A 21 18.92 10.19 -13.04
N LYS A 22 19.12 9.41 -12.00
CA LYS A 22 18.90 7.97 -11.99
C LYS A 22 17.67 7.67 -11.13
N THR A 23 16.78 6.81 -11.61
CA THR A 23 15.53 6.48 -10.94
C THR A 23 15.19 5.00 -11.04
N ILE A 24 14.50 4.48 -10.03
CA ILE A 24 13.97 3.12 -10.02
C ILE A 24 12.45 3.23 -10.04
N ILE A 25 11.81 2.55 -11.00
CA ILE A 25 10.37 2.34 -11.00
C ILE A 25 10.12 0.88 -10.65
N GLU A 26 9.26 0.65 -9.65
CA GLU A 26 8.90 -0.69 -9.17
C GLU A 26 7.38 -0.87 -9.23
N VAL A 27 6.95 -2.06 -9.67
CA VAL A 27 5.56 -2.50 -9.65
C VAL A 27 5.47 -3.79 -8.85
N LEU A 28 4.55 -3.81 -7.87
CA LEU A 28 4.26 -4.98 -7.04
C LEU A 28 2.82 -5.44 -7.30
N GLY A 29 2.62 -6.72 -7.64
CA GLY A 29 1.29 -7.21 -7.95
C GLY A 29 1.19 -8.69 -8.31
N LYS A 30 0.07 -9.03 -8.98
CA LYS A 30 -0.26 -10.36 -9.50
C LYS A 30 -1.16 -10.25 -10.73
N PRO A 31 -1.13 -11.22 -11.65
CA PRO A 31 -0.12 -12.27 -11.84
C PRO A 31 1.22 -11.70 -12.37
N LYS A 32 2.26 -12.54 -12.49
CA LYS A 32 3.62 -12.13 -12.90
C LYS A 32 3.62 -11.37 -14.23
N GLU A 33 2.80 -11.81 -15.17
CA GLU A 33 2.68 -11.25 -16.52
C GLU A 33 2.16 -9.81 -16.46
N HIS A 34 1.10 -9.56 -15.69
CA HIS A 34 0.51 -8.22 -15.56
C HIS A 34 1.46 -7.24 -14.86
N VAL A 35 2.27 -7.71 -13.92
CA VAL A 35 3.31 -6.87 -13.29
C VAL A 35 4.33 -6.41 -14.32
N ALA A 36 4.82 -7.34 -15.16
CA ALA A 36 5.79 -7.01 -16.22
C ALA A 36 5.19 -6.09 -17.30
N GLU A 37 3.95 -6.33 -17.71
CA GLU A 37 3.23 -5.49 -18.68
C GLU A 37 2.99 -4.07 -18.14
N THR A 38 2.55 -3.97 -16.88
CA THR A 38 2.33 -2.68 -16.23
C THR A 38 3.62 -1.88 -16.13
N LEU A 39 4.72 -2.52 -15.72
CA LEU A 39 6.03 -1.85 -15.66
C LEU A 39 6.45 -1.32 -17.03
N LYS A 40 6.27 -2.11 -18.10
CA LYS A 40 6.55 -1.66 -19.47
C LYS A 40 5.69 -0.45 -19.87
N LEU A 41 4.40 -0.45 -19.54
CA LEU A 41 3.51 0.68 -19.83
C LEU A 41 3.93 1.95 -19.09
N VAL A 42 4.35 1.83 -17.82
CA VAL A 42 4.85 2.98 -17.03
C VAL A 42 6.13 3.54 -17.65
N VAL A 43 7.08 2.67 -17.99
CA VAL A 43 8.34 3.07 -18.66
C VAL A 43 8.06 3.72 -20.02
N GLN A 44 7.12 3.17 -20.80
CA GLN A 44 6.74 3.74 -22.09
C GLN A 44 6.12 5.14 -21.92
N LYS A 45 5.20 5.33 -20.98
CA LYS A 45 4.64 6.64 -20.68
C LYS A 45 5.69 7.66 -20.25
N ALA A 46 6.69 7.24 -19.48
CA ALA A 46 7.82 8.10 -19.12
C ALA A 46 8.63 8.52 -20.35
N LYS A 47 8.81 7.61 -21.32
CA LYS A 47 9.50 7.92 -22.59
C LYS A 47 8.70 8.82 -23.54
N GLU A 48 7.38 8.81 -23.44
CA GLU A 48 6.48 9.65 -24.23
C GLU A 48 6.31 11.07 -23.65
N ASN A 49 6.82 11.33 -22.44
CA ASN A 49 6.72 12.61 -21.77
C ASN A 49 7.71 13.63 -22.36
N ASP A 50 7.20 14.75 -22.84
CA ASP A 50 7.97 15.81 -23.51
C ASP A 50 8.93 16.57 -22.59
N LYS A 51 8.75 16.47 -21.28
CA LYS A 51 9.64 17.06 -20.26
C LYS A 51 10.81 16.15 -19.88
N LEU A 52 10.84 14.92 -20.38
CA LEU A 52 11.84 13.90 -20.07
C LEU A 52 12.60 13.50 -21.34
N ILE A 53 13.91 13.37 -21.24
CA ILE A 53 14.75 12.80 -22.29
C ILE A 53 15.38 11.52 -21.75
N PHE A 54 15.14 10.44 -22.46
CA PHE A 54 15.61 9.12 -22.06
C PHE A 54 17.11 8.94 -22.39
N VAL A 55 17.90 8.51 -21.40
CA VAL A 55 19.35 8.27 -21.56
C VAL A 55 19.64 6.77 -21.59
N LYS A 56 19.30 6.04 -20.52
CA LYS A 56 19.54 4.59 -20.38
C LYS A 56 18.42 3.88 -19.60
N GLU A 57 18.28 2.58 -19.83
CA GLU A 57 17.36 1.71 -19.10
C GLU A 57 18.01 0.36 -18.82
N LYS A 58 17.76 -0.16 -17.62
CA LYS A 58 18.03 -1.53 -17.27
C LYS A 58 16.80 -2.13 -16.59
N SER A 59 16.10 -2.97 -17.35
CA SER A 59 14.94 -3.71 -16.85
C SER A 59 15.36 -5.04 -16.21
N PHE A 60 14.74 -5.39 -15.09
CA PHE A 60 15.01 -6.61 -14.35
C PHE A 60 13.80 -7.56 -14.39
N GLU A 61 14.07 -8.87 -14.37
CA GLU A 61 12.98 -9.85 -14.39
C GLU A 61 12.15 -9.83 -13.10
N PRO A 62 10.82 -10.04 -13.19
CA PRO A 62 9.98 -10.08 -12.01
C PRO A 62 10.35 -11.21 -11.06
N LYS A 63 10.56 -10.88 -9.78
CA LYS A 63 10.89 -11.82 -8.71
C LYS A 63 9.70 -12.04 -7.77
N PRO A 64 9.53 -13.24 -7.20
CA PRO A 64 8.54 -13.47 -6.16
C PRO A 64 8.93 -12.67 -4.90
N GLN A 65 7.96 -11.97 -4.32
CA GLN A 65 8.09 -11.24 -3.07
C GLN A 65 6.89 -11.56 -2.17
N GLU A 66 7.15 -12.36 -1.14
CA GLU A 66 6.12 -12.97 -0.28
C GLU A 66 5.02 -13.68 -1.09
N LYS A 67 3.80 -13.14 -1.07
CA LYS A 67 2.68 -13.66 -1.84
C LYS A 67 2.61 -13.05 -3.23
N LEU A 68 3.30 -11.95 -3.54
CA LEU A 68 3.18 -11.15 -4.77
C LEU A 68 4.40 -11.34 -5.70
N PHE A 69 4.40 -10.67 -6.85
CA PHE A 69 5.58 -10.51 -7.71
C PHE A 69 5.98 -9.04 -7.76
N SER A 70 7.28 -8.76 -7.63
CA SER A 70 7.88 -7.44 -7.82
C SER A 70 8.67 -7.43 -9.13
N ALA A 71 8.53 -6.38 -9.92
CA ALA A 71 9.40 -6.09 -11.06
C ALA A 71 9.85 -4.64 -10.96
N PHE A 72 11.10 -4.36 -11.34
CA PHE A 72 11.63 -3.01 -11.33
C PHE A 72 12.53 -2.74 -12.54
N THR A 73 12.61 -1.47 -12.90
CA THR A 73 13.43 -0.95 -13.98
C THR A 73 14.22 0.25 -13.46
N GLU A 74 15.54 0.22 -13.67
CA GLU A 74 16.41 1.38 -13.50
C GLU A 74 16.40 2.21 -14.79
N MET A 75 16.26 3.53 -14.66
CA MET A 75 16.33 4.46 -15.78
C MET A 75 17.25 5.63 -15.44
N GLU A 76 17.96 6.10 -16.46
CA GLU A 76 18.67 7.38 -16.43
C GLU A 76 17.95 8.33 -17.37
N LEU A 77 17.61 9.51 -16.87
CA LEU A 77 16.76 10.50 -17.54
C LEU A 77 17.36 11.89 -17.38
N LEU A 78 17.22 12.72 -18.42
CA LEU A 78 17.39 14.16 -18.34
C LEU A 78 16.02 14.81 -18.17
N VAL A 79 15.87 15.62 -17.13
CA VAL A 79 14.63 16.29 -16.77
C VAL A 79 14.79 17.78 -16.97
N LYS A 80 13.84 18.42 -17.66
CA LYS A 80 13.97 19.81 -18.12
C LYS A 80 14.31 20.83 -17.02
N ASN A 81 13.76 20.68 -15.82
CA ASN A 81 13.97 21.56 -14.68
C ASN A 81 13.40 20.94 -13.39
N ALA A 82 13.57 21.65 -12.27
CA ALA A 82 13.05 21.26 -10.96
C ALA A 82 11.53 20.99 -10.94
N ASP A 83 10.73 21.83 -11.61
CA ASP A 83 9.27 21.66 -11.68
C ASP A 83 8.89 20.36 -12.41
N ALA A 84 9.56 20.06 -13.53
CA ALA A 84 9.38 18.80 -14.26
C ALA A 84 9.81 17.57 -13.45
N LEU A 85 10.87 17.70 -12.63
CA LEU A 85 11.30 16.64 -11.72
C LEU A 85 10.24 16.36 -10.64
N MET A 86 9.64 17.42 -10.09
CA MET A 86 8.54 17.30 -9.14
C MET A 86 7.33 16.61 -9.77
N ASP A 87 6.90 17.07 -10.95
CA ASP A 87 5.81 16.45 -11.71
C ASP A 87 6.08 14.95 -11.93
N PHE A 88 7.31 14.61 -12.35
CA PHE A 88 7.73 13.23 -12.54
C PHE A 88 7.61 12.39 -11.26
N CYS A 89 8.13 12.87 -10.14
CA CYS A 89 8.04 12.17 -8.85
C CYS A 89 6.59 11.95 -8.40
N VAL A 90 5.70 12.89 -8.73
CA VAL A 90 4.30 12.88 -8.33
C VAL A 90 3.45 11.97 -9.22
N GLU A 91 3.73 11.95 -10.52
CA GLU A 91 3.00 11.18 -11.53
C GLU A 91 3.45 9.72 -11.58
N PHE A 92 4.76 9.49 -11.60
CA PHE A 92 5.34 8.15 -11.77
C PHE A 92 5.67 7.47 -10.44
N MET A 93 5.69 8.21 -9.33
CA MET A 93 5.97 7.72 -7.98
C MET A 93 7.11 6.68 -7.94
N PRO A 94 8.31 7.03 -8.44
CA PRO A 94 9.43 6.11 -8.45
C PRO A 94 9.78 5.68 -7.02
N SER A 95 10.34 4.48 -6.88
CA SER A 95 10.81 3.97 -5.59
C SER A 95 12.09 4.69 -5.13
N SER A 96 12.87 5.22 -6.07
CA SER A 96 14.00 6.10 -5.78
C SER A 96 14.27 7.11 -6.90
N VAL A 97 14.84 8.25 -6.52
CA VAL A 97 15.39 9.26 -7.43
C VAL A 97 16.73 9.73 -6.87
N GLU A 98 17.76 9.69 -7.70
CA GLU A 98 19.11 10.15 -7.41
C GLU A 98 19.48 11.20 -8.47
N ILE A 99 19.88 12.39 -8.03
CA ILE A 99 20.35 13.45 -8.92
C ILE A 99 21.84 13.20 -9.14
N LEU A 100 22.21 12.91 -10.38
CA LEU A 100 23.59 12.72 -10.78
C LEU A 100 24.23 14.08 -11.08
N GLU A 101 23.51 14.96 -11.78
CA GLU A 101 23.92 16.33 -12.08
C GLU A 101 22.71 17.27 -12.21
N PRO A 102 22.84 18.59 -11.97
CA PRO A 102 23.98 19.26 -11.35
C PRO A 102 24.04 19.02 -9.83
N PRO A 103 25.16 19.33 -9.15
CA PRO A 103 25.30 19.18 -7.69
C PRO A 103 24.44 20.16 -6.88
N MET A 104 24.02 21.27 -7.48
CA MET A 104 23.14 22.26 -6.87
C MET A 104 21.94 22.51 -7.78
N LEU A 105 20.75 22.43 -7.20
CA LEU A 105 19.50 22.78 -7.84
C LEU A 105 18.98 24.09 -7.24
N ASP A 106 18.64 25.04 -8.12
CA ASP A 106 17.95 26.25 -7.72
C ASP A 106 16.44 26.05 -7.81
N PHE A 107 15.72 26.45 -6.77
CA PHE A 107 14.28 26.34 -6.67
C PHE A 107 13.66 27.70 -6.46
N LYS A 108 12.64 28.03 -7.26
CA LYS A 108 11.78 29.17 -6.95
C LYS A 108 11.02 28.86 -5.66
N ASN A 109 10.98 29.82 -4.73
CA ASN A 109 10.23 29.69 -3.47
C ASN A 109 8.77 29.27 -3.69
N THR A 110 8.14 29.76 -4.75
CA THR A 110 6.76 29.40 -5.12
C THR A 110 6.64 27.95 -5.57
N ALA A 111 7.58 27.43 -6.36
CA ALA A 111 7.61 26.05 -6.80
C ALA A 111 7.79 25.09 -5.61
N LEU A 112 8.77 25.36 -4.75
CA LEU A 112 9.02 24.56 -3.56
C LEU A 112 7.80 24.57 -2.61
N SER A 113 7.18 25.74 -2.42
CA SER A 113 5.97 25.86 -1.59
C SER A 113 4.81 25.04 -2.16
N ASN A 114 4.60 25.06 -3.49
CA ASN A 114 3.56 24.29 -4.15
C ASN A 114 3.78 22.77 -3.98
N LEU A 115 5.02 22.29 -4.17
CA LEU A 115 5.37 20.89 -3.93
C LEU A 115 5.07 20.47 -2.50
N LEU A 116 5.55 21.26 -1.52
CA LEU A 116 5.35 20.96 -0.11
C LEU A 116 3.86 20.91 0.22
N ASN A 117 3.07 21.83 -0.30
CA ASN A 117 1.62 21.86 -0.10
C ASN A 117 0.92 20.66 -0.73
N GLU A 118 1.30 20.26 -1.95
CA GLU A 118 0.72 19.08 -2.58
C GLU A 118 1.10 17.79 -1.83
N PHE A 119 2.37 17.65 -1.45
CA PHE A 119 2.87 16.52 -0.69
C PHE A 119 2.15 16.40 0.67
N LEU A 120 2.07 17.51 1.42
CA LEU A 120 1.30 17.56 2.67
C LEU A 120 -0.17 17.24 2.43
N GLY A 121 -0.77 17.74 1.36
CA GLY A 121 -2.15 17.42 0.98
C GLY A 121 -2.37 15.92 0.75
N ARG A 122 -1.46 15.25 0.04
CA ARG A 122 -1.51 13.79 -0.19
C ARG A 122 -1.29 13.00 1.11
N LEU A 123 -0.33 13.40 1.94
CA LEU A 123 -0.09 12.78 3.25
C LEU A 123 -1.29 12.92 4.19
N HIS A 124 -1.88 14.12 4.27
CA HIS A 124 -3.08 14.35 5.08
C HIS A 124 -4.27 13.51 4.60
N LYS A 125 -4.47 13.38 3.28
CA LYS A 125 -5.50 12.49 2.72
C LYS A 125 -5.24 11.02 3.10
N ALA A 126 -3.99 10.55 2.96
CA ALA A 126 -3.63 9.19 3.33
C ALA A 126 -3.84 8.91 4.83
N ASP A 127 -3.47 9.85 5.71
CA ASP A 127 -3.73 9.78 7.15
C ASP A 127 -5.23 9.72 7.45
N MET A 128 -6.04 10.56 6.79
CA MET A 128 -7.49 10.55 6.96
C MET A 128 -8.13 9.23 6.51
N ILE A 129 -7.69 8.67 5.39
CA ILE A 129 -8.13 7.36 4.91
C ILE A 129 -7.78 6.28 5.94
N SER A 130 -6.54 6.25 6.43
CA SER A 130 -6.09 5.30 7.45
C SER A 130 -6.90 5.40 8.75
N LYS A 131 -7.11 6.63 9.25
CA LYS A 131 -7.95 6.89 10.44
C LYS A 131 -9.39 6.44 10.23
N GLY A 132 -9.97 6.73 9.06
CA GLY A 132 -11.30 6.28 8.68
C GLY A 132 -11.43 4.75 8.69
N TYR A 133 -10.47 4.05 8.06
CA TYR A 133 -10.42 2.58 8.09
C TYR A 133 -10.29 2.02 9.50
N ASN A 134 -9.44 2.61 10.34
CA ASN A 134 -9.26 2.17 11.72
C ASN A 134 -10.54 2.35 12.55
N ALA A 135 -11.21 3.49 12.42
CA ALA A 135 -12.48 3.76 13.09
C ALA A 135 -13.59 2.77 12.64
N ALA A 136 -13.73 2.57 11.32
CA ALA A 136 -14.68 1.62 10.76
C ALA A 136 -14.40 0.18 11.22
N ASN A 137 -13.13 -0.24 11.19
CA ASN A 137 -12.72 -1.57 11.67
C ASN A 137 -12.99 -1.76 13.16
N GLN A 138 -12.76 -0.73 13.98
CA GLN A 138 -13.05 -0.79 15.41
C GLN A 138 -14.56 -0.96 15.67
N LEU A 139 -15.40 -0.21 14.95
CA LEU A 139 -16.85 -0.34 15.03
C LEU A 139 -17.34 -1.72 14.57
N LEU A 140 -16.84 -2.20 13.43
CA LEU A 140 -17.16 -3.53 12.90
C LEU A 140 -16.79 -4.63 13.90
N ARG A 141 -15.58 -4.58 14.48
CA ARG A 141 -15.15 -5.54 15.52
C ARG A 141 -16.08 -5.53 16.73
N LYS A 142 -16.49 -4.34 17.20
CA LYS A 142 -17.44 -4.20 18.30
C LYS A 142 -18.81 -4.81 17.96
N ASN A 143 -19.31 -4.55 16.76
CA ASN A 143 -20.60 -5.06 16.30
C ASN A 143 -20.58 -6.58 16.14
N ILE A 144 -19.54 -7.14 15.52
CA ILE A 144 -19.35 -8.60 15.38
C ILE A 144 -19.29 -9.25 16.76
N LYS A 145 -18.51 -8.70 17.70
CA LYS A 145 -18.43 -9.24 19.06
C LYS A 145 -19.80 -9.27 19.75
N THR A 146 -20.59 -8.23 19.58
CA THR A 146 -21.95 -8.13 20.14
C THR A 146 -22.89 -9.13 19.47
N LEU A 147 -22.83 -9.27 18.14
CA LEU A 147 -23.64 -10.21 17.38
C LEU A 147 -23.34 -11.66 17.79
N VAL A 148 -22.07 -12.06 17.84
CA VAL A 148 -21.65 -13.40 18.25
C VAL A 148 -22.12 -13.70 19.67
N LYS A 149 -21.96 -12.76 20.60
CA LYS A 149 -22.50 -12.88 21.97
C LYS A 149 -24.01 -13.14 21.93
N ASN A 150 -24.78 -12.34 21.20
CA ASN A 150 -26.23 -12.48 21.13
C ASN A 150 -26.65 -13.83 20.54
N ILE A 151 -25.98 -14.30 19.48
CA ILE A 151 -26.25 -15.61 18.88
C ILE A 151 -25.98 -16.73 19.89
N ILE A 152 -24.85 -16.69 20.62
CA ILE A 152 -24.56 -17.66 21.70
C ILE A 152 -25.68 -17.65 22.75
N LEU A 153 -26.07 -16.47 23.23
CA LEU A 153 -27.09 -16.37 24.30
C LEU A 153 -28.47 -16.87 23.84
N VAL A 154 -28.90 -16.52 22.63
CA VAL A 154 -30.15 -17.02 22.04
C VAL A 154 -30.10 -18.54 21.88
N THR A 155 -28.96 -19.08 21.43
CA THR A 155 -28.76 -20.52 21.25
C THR A 155 -28.82 -21.27 22.58
N LEU A 156 -28.16 -20.75 23.61
CA LEU A 156 -28.16 -21.34 24.96
C LEU A 156 -29.49 -21.14 25.71
N LYS A 157 -30.29 -20.13 25.33
CA LYS A 157 -31.67 -19.97 25.81
C LYS A 157 -32.57 -21.11 25.32
N TYR A 158 -32.33 -21.63 24.12
CA TYR A 158 -33.08 -22.76 23.59
C TYR A 158 -32.75 -24.06 24.33
N LYS A 159 -31.47 -24.38 24.51
CA LYS A 159 -31.03 -25.52 25.32
C LYS A 159 -29.56 -25.41 25.77
N PRO A 160 -29.21 -25.94 26.96
CA PRO A 160 -27.82 -26.18 27.33
C PRO A 160 -27.13 -27.15 26.36
N MET A 161 -25.89 -26.85 25.95
CA MET A 161 -25.18 -27.69 24.98
C MET A 161 -23.65 -27.63 25.15
N PRO A 162 -22.92 -28.69 24.77
CA PRO A 162 -21.45 -28.70 24.78
C PRO A 162 -20.86 -27.82 23.68
N LEU A 163 -19.57 -27.47 23.78
CA LEU A 163 -18.88 -26.58 22.83
C LEU A 163 -19.06 -26.99 21.37
N LYS A 164 -18.91 -28.28 21.08
CA LYS A 164 -18.98 -28.85 19.74
C LYS A 164 -20.36 -28.73 19.07
N GLU A 165 -21.41 -28.69 19.88
CA GLU A 165 -22.77 -28.47 19.38
C GLU A 165 -23.04 -26.97 19.21
N LEU A 166 -22.56 -26.15 20.15
CA LEU A 166 -22.63 -24.70 20.06
C LEU A 166 -21.92 -24.16 18.81
N THR A 167 -20.74 -24.68 18.47
CA THR A 167 -20.01 -24.29 17.26
C THR A 167 -20.77 -24.59 15.97
N ARG A 168 -21.45 -25.75 15.91
CA ARG A 168 -22.32 -26.13 14.79
C ARG A 168 -23.53 -25.20 14.65
N MET A 169 -24.14 -24.81 15.77
CA MET A 169 -25.31 -23.93 15.77
C MET A 169 -24.95 -22.47 15.44
N VAL A 170 -23.81 -21.98 15.94
CA VAL A 170 -23.34 -20.61 15.71
C VAL A 170 -22.64 -20.46 14.35
N GLY A 171 -22.15 -21.56 13.77
CA GLY A 171 -21.44 -21.56 12.49
C GLY A 171 -20.01 -21.02 12.57
N ILE A 172 -19.39 -21.06 13.75
CA ILE A 172 -18.03 -20.57 14.01
C ILE A 172 -17.20 -21.73 14.56
N ASP A 173 -15.97 -21.88 14.07
CA ASP A 173 -15.07 -22.95 14.50
C ASP A 173 -14.69 -22.81 15.99
N GLU A 174 -14.28 -23.92 16.61
CA GLU A 174 -13.98 -23.97 18.04
C GLU A 174 -12.87 -23.02 18.48
N LYS A 175 -11.83 -22.81 17.66
CA LYS A 175 -10.72 -21.94 18.01
C LYS A 175 -11.16 -20.48 18.04
N THR A 176 -12.00 -20.09 17.10
CA THR A 176 -12.53 -18.72 16.99
C THR A 176 -13.66 -18.46 18.00
N LEU A 177 -14.52 -19.44 18.29
CA LEU A 177 -15.65 -19.25 19.22
C LEU A 177 -15.23 -19.29 20.68
N LYS A 178 -14.23 -20.11 21.04
CA LYS A 178 -13.80 -20.33 22.41
C LYS A 178 -13.47 -19.04 23.20
N PRO A 179 -12.72 -18.06 22.66
CA PRO A 179 -12.47 -16.80 23.35
C PRO A 179 -13.75 -16.04 23.75
N PHE A 180 -14.81 -16.08 22.92
CA PHE A 180 -16.09 -15.44 23.24
C PHE A 180 -16.80 -16.16 24.38
N VAL A 181 -16.81 -17.49 24.36
CA VAL A 181 -17.40 -18.31 25.43
C VAL A 181 -16.66 -18.10 26.75
N ASP A 182 -15.33 -18.13 26.71
CA ASP A 182 -14.48 -17.90 27.89
C ASP A 182 -14.72 -16.49 28.49
N GLU A 183 -14.87 -15.47 27.64
CA GLU A 183 -15.22 -14.12 28.09
C GLU A 183 -16.62 -14.06 28.73
N LEU A 184 -17.61 -14.77 28.19
CA LEU A 184 -18.96 -14.81 28.75
C LEU A 184 -19.02 -15.54 30.09
N ILE A 185 -18.19 -16.57 30.28
CA ILE A 185 -18.03 -17.25 31.58
C ILE A 185 -17.36 -16.30 32.58
N LYS A 186 -16.27 -15.64 32.18
CA LYS A 186 -15.58 -14.65 33.01
C LYS A 186 -16.52 -13.53 33.47
N ASN A 187 -17.39 -13.07 32.58
CA ASN A 187 -18.40 -12.05 32.86
C ASN A 187 -19.68 -12.61 33.51
N LYS A 188 -19.67 -13.88 33.94
CA LYS A 188 -20.79 -14.57 34.61
C LYS A 188 -22.11 -14.53 33.83
N THR A 189 -22.06 -14.38 32.51
CA THR A 189 -23.25 -14.37 31.66
C THR A 189 -23.72 -15.79 31.34
N ILE A 190 -22.76 -16.73 31.26
CA ILE A 190 -23.00 -18.16 31.07
C ILE A 190 -22.15 -18.95 32.07
N ILE A 191 -22.54 -20.19 32.33
CA ILE A 191 -21.80 -21.13 33.18
C ILE A 191 -21.60 -22.45 32.45
N LEU A 192 -20.53 -23.16 32.80
CA LEU A 192 -20.26 -24.52 32.37
C LEU A 192 -20.70 -25.47 33.49
N ASP A 193 -21.64 -26.35 33.20
CA ASP A 193 -22.18 -27.34 34.13
C ASP A 193 -22.36 -28.68 33.41
N ASP A 194 -21.86 -29.76 34.00
CA ASP A 194 -21.86 -31.09 33.41
C ASP A 194 -21.44 -31.10 31.92
N ASN A 195 -20.30 -30.44 31.63
CA ASN A 195 -19.73 -30.28 30.28
C ASN A 195 -20.65 -29.59 29.24
N LYS A 196 -21.69 -28.88 29.70
CA LYS A 196 -22.61 -28.10 28.86
C LYS A 196 -22.62 -26.64 29.29
N TYR A 197 -22.60 -25.74 28.31
CA TYR A 197 -22.80 -24.32 28.58
C TYR A 197 -24.29 -24.04 28.75
N ARG A 198 -24.63 -23.19 29.73
CA ARG A 198 -25.99 -22.69 29.96
C ARG A 198 -25.96 -21.23 30.42
N LEU A 199 -27.07 -20.52 30.27
CA LEU A 199 -27.20 -19.16 30.80
C LEU A 199 -27.03 -19.18 32.32
N ALA A 200 -26.30 -18.20 32.85
CA ALA A 200 -26.29 -17.97 34.30
C ALA A 200 -27.70 -17.52 34.74
N LYS A 201 -28.17 -18.03 35.88
CA LYS A 201 -29.42 -17.56 36.49
C LYS A 201 -29.22 -16.20 37.15
#